data_AF-B3S542-F1
#
_entry.id   AF-B3S542-F1
#
_cell.length_a   1.000
_cell.length_b   1.000
_cell.length_c   1.000
_cell.angle_alpha   90.00
_cell.angle_beta   90.00
_cell.angle_gamma   90.00
#
_symmetry.space_group_name_H-M   'P 1'
#
loop_
_entity.id
_entity.type
_entity.pdbx_description
1 polymer ?
#
loop_
_entity_poly.entity_id
_entity_poly.type
_entity_poly.pdbx_seq_one_letter_code
_entity_poly.pdbx_strand_id
1 'polypeptide(L)'
;MASKQERKIDQFPKAFMPKQSGKNDFDQQLLDELPNRIGDQPNLTTAKVIVIGDVSVGKTSIINKYCRRVFDKDYKATIGVDFEVEDFVIKGSNFQLQIWDTAGQERFQSVARAYFRSSNAVIIAFEFHDETSLDHVRSYACIHVVLLLQKEEELADYEKEAVQLAEKLNAEYWRTSAKAGINVDEMFNRVAVLAFERIVLKQTEVRKTIKLEDIGSGTLSAESKKTSGGCCT
;
A
#
# COMPACT_ATOMS: atom_id res chain seq x y z
N MET A 1 -20.39 22.99 -4.35
CA MET A 1 -19.68 21.71 -4.14
C MET A 1 -18.39 21.79 -4.95
N ALA A 2 -17.22 21.80 -4.30
CA ALA A 2 -15.97 21.74 -5.05
C ALA A 2 -15.87 20.35 -5.70
N SER A 3 -15.68 20.29 -7.02
CA SER A 3 -15.42 19.03 -7.69
C SER A 3 -14.13 18.45 -7.10
N LYS A 4 -14.19 17.19 -6.64
CA LYS A 4 -12.99 16.47 -6.19
C LYS A 4 -12.09 16.37 -7.41
N GLN A 5 -10.94 17.04 -7.37
CA GLN A 5 -10.00 17.06 -8.49
C GLN A 5 -9.46 15.64 -8.71
N GLU A 6 -9.58 15.14 -9.94
CA GLU A 6 -9.08 13.81 -10.30
C GLU A 6 -7.55 13.74 -10.13
N ARG A 7 -7.06 12.74 -9.36
CA ARG A 7 -5.62 12.57 -9.10
C ARG A 7 -4.98 11.71 -10.17
N LYS A 8 -4.38 12.35 -11.19
CA LYS A 8 -3.69 11.65 -12.27
C LYS A 8 -2.19 11.50 -12.00
N ILE A 9 -1.66 10.28 -12.13
CA ILE A 9 -0.25 9.96 -11.94
C ILE A 9 0.30 9.23 -13.18
N ASP A 10 1.01 9.97 -14.03
CA ASP A 10 1.65 9.44 -15.24
C ASP A 10 3.17 9.18 -15.05
N GLN A 11 3.77 9.84 -14.06
CA GLN A 11 5.17 9.71 -13.68
C GLN A 11 5.28 9.10 -12.29
N PHE A 12 6.29 8.27 -12.07
CA PHE A 12 6.49 7.58 -10.80
C PHE A 12 6.91 8.59 -9.70
N PRO A 13 6.14 8.75 -8.62
CA PRO A 13 6.48 9.66 -7.54
C PRO A 13 7.77 9.21 -6.86
N LYS A 14 8.72 10.13 -6.68
CA LYS A 14 9.98 9.82 -6.00
C LYS A 14 9.75 9.61 -4.50
N ALA A 15 10.52 8.71 -3.91
CA ALA A 15 10.60 8.62 -2.46
C ALA A 15 11.22 9.91 -1.88
N PHE A 16 10.83 10.27 -0.65
CA PHE A 16 11.42 11.41 0.05
C PHE A 16 12.94 11.28 0.19
N MET A 17 13.42 10.06 0.50
CA MET A 17 14.84 9.71 0.44
C MET A 17 15.06 8.58 -0.57
N PRO A 18 15.59 8.89 -1.78
CA PRO A 18 15.77 7.90 -2.83
C PRO A 18 16.64 6.71 -2.44
N LYS A 19 17.61 6.90 -1.53
CA LYS A 19 18.52 5.84 -1.06
C LYS A 19 17.83 4.75 -0.24
N GLN A 20 16.71 5.07 0.41
CA GLN A 20 15.94 4.11 1.22
C GLN A 20 14.86 3.42 0.41
N SER A 21 14.57 3.90 -0.80
CA SER A 21 13.59 3.28 -1.66
C SER A 21 14.23 2.26 -2.58
N GLY A 22 13.74 1.02 -2.51
CA GLY A 22 14.09 -0.01 -3.50
C GLY A 22 13.48 0.22 -4.89
N LYS A 23 12.66 1.27 -5.10
CA LYS A 23 11.97 1.53 -6.36
C LYS A 23 11.98 3.00 -6.77
N ASN A 24 12.42 3.28 -7.98
CA ASN A 24 12.49 4.64 -8.55
C ASN A 24 11.73 4.83 -9.86
N ASP A 25 11.17 3.76 -10.42
CA ASP A 25 10.32 3.81 -11.61
C ASP A 25 9.27 2.69 -11.53
N PHE A 26 8.31 2.72 -12.46
CA PHE A 26 7.33 1.67 -12.61
C PHE A 26 7.97 0.33 -12.98
N ASP A 27 7.43 -0.74 -12.46
CA ASP A 27 7.83 -2.10 -12.81
C ASP A 27 7.56 -2.39 -14.30
N GLN A 28 8.53 -2.93 -15.03
CA GLN A 28 8.35 -3.20 -16.46
C GLN A 28 7.22 -4.22 -16.71
N GLN A 29 7.11 -5.24 -15.86
CA GLN A 29 6.03 -6.22 -15.96
C GLN A 29 4.66 -5.57 -15.72
N LEU A 30 4.59 -4.56 -14.83
CA LEU A 30 3.36 -3.77 -14.70
C LEU A 30 3.04 -3.08 -16.02
N LEU A 31 4.01 -2.35 -16.60
CA LEU A 31 3.79 -1.56 -17.81
C LEU A 31 3.31 -2.43 -18.98
N ASP A 32 3.83 -3.64 -19.11
CA ASP A 32 3.42 -4.60 -20.15
C ASP A 32 1.99 -5.13 -19.93
N GLU A 33 1.51 -5.15 -18.68
CA GLU A 33 0.18 -5.64 -18.31
C GLU A 33 -0.92 -4.56 -18.41
N LEU A 34 -0.57 -3.27 -18.27
CA LEU A 34 -1.54 -2.17 -18.27
C LEU A 34 -2.41 -2.11 -19.55
N PRO A 35 -1.87 -2.24 -20.78
CA PRO A 35 -2.68 -2.20 -21.99
C PRO A 35 -3.78 -3.29 -22.02
N ASN A 36 -3.46 -4.48 -21.50
CA ASN A 36 -4.40 -5.60 -21.43
C ASN A 36 -5.52 -5.37 -20.40
N ARG A 37 -5.35 -4.40 -19.48
CA ARG A 37 -6.35 -4.07 -18.45
C ARG A 37 -7.28 -2.94 -18.85
N ILE A 38 -6.80 -2.00 -19.66
CA ILE A 38 -7.61 -0.88 -20.16
C ILE A 38 -8.78 -1.38 -21.03
N GLY A 39 -8.64 -2.54 -21.69
CA GLY A 39 -9.67 -3.11 -22.56
C GLY A 39 -10.66 -4.10 -21.92
N ASP A 40 -10.34 -4.68 -20.76
CA ASP A 40 -10.93 -5.98 -20.34
C ASP A 40 -11.53 -6.02 -18.91
N GLN A 41 -11.58 -4.91 -18.17
CA GLN A 41 -12.13 -4.87 -16.81
C GLN A 41 -12.91 -3.56 -16.51
N PRO A 42 -14.22 -3.63 -16.18
CA PRO A 42 -14.95 -2.52 -15.57
C PRO A 42 -14.68 -2.38 -14.05
N ASN A 43 -13.93 -3.30 -13.43
CA ASN A 43 -13.73 -3.32 -11.99
C ASN A 43 -12.56 -2.41 -11.57
N LEU A 44 -12.90 -1.38 -10.80
CA LEU A 44 -11.96 -0.44 -10.17
C LEU A 44 -10.96 -1.19 -9.28
N THR A 45 -9.67 -1.09 -9.58
CA THR A 45 -8.62 -1.69 -8.74
C THR A 45 -8.58 -0.92 -7.42
N THR A 46 -8.76 -1.61 -6.30
CA THR A 46 -8.83 -0.96 -4.98
C THR A 46 -7.73 -1.47 -4.07
N ALA A 47 -7.01 -0.56 -3.39
CA ALA A 47 -6.06 -0.89 -2.34
C ALA A 47 -6.50 -0.34 -0.99
N LYS A 48 -6.18 -1.08 0.07
CA LYS A 48 -6.31 -0.65 1.46
C LYS A 48 -4.96 -0.21 2.02
N VAL A 49 -4.93 0.98 2.61
CA VAL A 49 -3.83 1.51 3.39
C VAL A 49 -4.33 1.75 4.80
N ILE A 50 -3.55 1.35 5.79
CA ILE A 50 -3.84 1.64 7.19
C ILE A 50 -2.80 2.61 7.74
N VAL A 51 -3.25 3.64 8.45
CA VAL A 51 -2.40 4.61 9.15
C VAL A 51 -2.43 4.26 10.64
N ILE A 52 -1.28 3.90 11.19
CA ILE A 52 -1.10 3.49 12.59
C ILE A 52 -0.09 4.40 13.29
N GLY A 53 -0.05 4.35 14.61
CA GLY A 53 0.82 5.20 15.42
C GLY A 53 0.12 5.68 16.68
N ASP A 54 0.86 6.20 17.65
CA ASP A 54 0.29 6.56 18.95
C ASP A 54 -0.85 7.58 18.87
N VAL A 55 -1.60 7.66 19.97
CA VAL A 55 -2.62 8.70 20.14
C VAL A 55 -1.95 10.07 19.97
N SER A 56 -2.67 11.02 19.37
CA SER A 56 -2.25 12.42 19.18
C SER A 56 -1.05 12.71 18.26
N VAL A 57 -0.38 11.70 17.68
CA VAL A 57 0.75 11.95 16.76
C VAL A 57 0.37 12.72 15.48
N GLY A 58 -0.91 12.73 15.09
CA GLY A 58 -1.43 13.50 13.96
C GLY A 58 -1.94 12.71 12.76
N LYS A 59 -2.25 11.40 12.93
CA LYS A 59 -2.83 10.51 11.89
C LYS A 59 -4.07 11.09 11.21
N THR A 60 -5.09 11.43 11.99
CA THR A 60 -6.32 12.04 11.50
C THR A 60 -6.06 13.38 10.82
N SER A 61 -5.15 14.20 11.36
CA SER A 61 -4.80 15.50 10.80
C SER A 61 -4.12 15.37 9.43
N ILE A 62 -3.23 14.40 9.25
CA ILE A 62 -2.54 14.19 7.96
C ILE A 62 -3.51 13.65 6.90
N ILE A 63 -4.43 12.76 7.28
CA ILE A 63 -5.48 12.24 6.39
C ILE A 63 -6.45 13.35 5.99
N ASN A 64 -6.93 14.14 6.95
CA ASN A 64 -7.79 15.30 6.67
C ASN A 64 -7.09 16.34 5.79
N LYS A 65 -5.79 16.57 6.01
CA LYS A 65 -5.00 17.48 5.17
C LYS A 65 -4.94 16.99 3.72
N TYR A 66 -4.81 15.68 3.53
CA TYR A 66 -4.75 15.07 2.20
C TYR A 66 -6.12 15.02 1.50
N CYS A 67 -7.12 14.40 2.13
CA CYS A 67 -8.42 14.09 1.52
C CYS A 67 -9.35 15.30 1.50
N ARG A 68 -9.37 16.07 2.60
CA ARG A 68 -10.34 17.15 2.83
C ARG A 68 -9.74 18.55 2.70
N ARG A 69 -8.41 18.66 2.52
CA ARG A 69 -7.67 19.93 2.40
C ARG A 69 -7.81 20.84 3.63
N VAL A 70 -8.14 20.27 4.79
CA VAL A 70 -8.34 21.00 6.04
C VAL A 70 -7.36 20.54 7.11
N PHE A 71 -7.07 21.44 8.04
CA PHE A 71 -6.32 21.14 9.26
C PHE A 71 -7.11 21.70 10.44
N ASP A 72 -7.62 20.81 11.30
CA ASP A 72 -8.27 21.19 12.55
C ASP A 72 -7.20 21.32 13.64
N LYS A 73 -7.20 22.44 14.37
CA LYS A 73 -6.29 22.67 15.49
C LYS A 73 -6.79 22.01 16.77
N ASP A 74 -8.10 21.80 16.87
CA ASP A 74 -8.70 21.23 18.07
C ASP A 74 -8.58 19.71 18.01
N TYR A 75 -7.88 19.13 18.98
CA TYR A 75 -7.74 17.69 19.09
C TYR A 75 -9.11 17.05 19.35
N LYS A 76 -9.53 16.17 18.43
CA LYS A 76 -10.68 15.28 18.59
C LYS A 76 -10.17 13.86 18.50
N ALA A 77 -10.34 13.09 19.56
CA ALA A 77 -9.95 11.69 19.56
C ALA A 77 -10.77 10.91 18.53
N THR A 78 -10.10 10.13 17.68
CA THR A 78 -10.79 9.22 16.76
C THR A 78 -11.38 8.06 17.55
N ILE A 79 -12.70 7.91 17.47
CA ILE A 79 -13.43 6.81 18.12
C ILE A 79 -13.48 5.66 17.12
N GLY A 80 -12.77 4.57 17.42
CA GLY A 80 -12.74 3.40 16.56
C GLY A 80 -11.85 3.59 15.33
N VAL A 81 -12.40 3.35 14.15
CA VAL A 81 -11.71 3.44 12.86
C VAL A 81 -12.60 4.15 11.85
N ASP A 82 -12.04 5.14 11.18
CA ASP A 82 -12.67 5.86 10.08
C ASP A 82 -11.93 5.53 8.78
N PHE A 83 -12.54 5.76 7.62
CA PHE A 83 -11.84 5.62 6.36
C PHE A 83 -12.24 6.67 5.34
N GLU A 84 -11.24 7.08 4.57
CA GLU A 84 -11.39 7.95 3.41
C GLU A 84 -11.13 7.17 2.13
N VAL A 85 -11.76 7.62 1.05
CA VAL A 85 -11.61 7.04 -0.29
C VAL A 85 -11.07 8.11 -1.22
N GLU A 86 -9.94 7.83 -1.87
CA GLU A 86 -9.36 8.69 -2.89
C GLU A 86 -9.24 7.95 -4.22
N ASP A 87 -9.75 8.57 -5.27
CA ASP A 87 -9.72 8.04 -6.64
C ASP A 87 -8.50 8.59 -7.39
N PHE A 88 -7.84 7.70 -8.12
CA PHE A 88 -6.66 7.99 -8.91
C PHE A 88 -6.81 7.43 -10.33
N VAL A 89 -6.10 8.07 -11.25
CA VAL A 89 -5.81 7.52 -12.58
C VAL A 89 -4.30 7.33 -12.67
N ILE A 90 -3.83 6.09 -12.54
CA ILE A 90 -2.39 5.75 -12.55
C ILE A 90 -2.07 5.09 -13.88
N LYS A 91 -1.23 5.73 -14.70
CA LYS A 91 -0.87 5.25 -16.05
C LYS A 91 -2.12 4.89 -16.89
N GLY A 92 -3.15 5.73 -16.80
CA GLY A 92 -4.43 5.54 -17.51
C GLY A 92 -5.36 4.48 -16.91
N SER A 93 -4.99 3.83 -15.80
CA SER A 93 -5.85 2.86 -15.09
C SER A 93 -6.53 3.50 -13.89
N ASN A 94 -7.83 3.27 -13.75
CA ASN A 94 -8.60 3.72 -12.59
C ASN A 94 -8.21 2.90 -11.35
N PHE A 95 -7.93 3.61 -10.26
CA PHE A 95 -7.48 3.04 -9.00
C PHE A 95 -8.12 3.78 -7.82
N GLN A 96 -8.51 3.04 -6.79
CA GLN A 96 -9.08 3.58 -5.56
C GLN A 96 -8.19 3.24 -4.37
N LEU A 97 -7.81 4.25 -3.59
CA LEU A 97 -7.09 4.07 -2.35
C LEU A 97 -8.05 4.28 -1.17
N GLN A 98 -8.25 3.24 -0.37
CA GLN A 98 -8.94 3.32 0.91
C GLN A 98 -7.93 3.60 2.00
N ILE A 99 -8.04 4.74 2.66
CA ILE A 99 -7.12 5.19 3.72
C ILE A 99 -7.83 5.02 5.05
N TRP A 100 -7.37 4.09 5.86
CA TRP A 100 -7.99 3.71 7.14
C TRP A 100 -7.27 4.45 8.28
N ASP A 101 -7.98 5.37 8.93
CA ASP A 101 -7.54 6.11 10.12
C ASP A 101 -7.82 5.32 11.39
N THR A 102 -6.80 5.10 12.22
CA THR A 102 -6.95 4.42 13.51
C THR A 102 -6.95 5.41 14.67
N ALA A 103 -7.60 5.03 15.77
CA ALA A 103 -7.60 5.82 17.01
C ALA A 103 -6.20 6.11 17.60
N GLY A 104 -5.20 5.26 17.33
CA GLY A 104 -3.91 5.29 18.05
C GLY A 104 -3.92 4.56 19.38
N GLN A 105 -5.05 3.94 19.76
CA GLN A 105 -5.17 3.06 20.93
C GLN A 105 -4.93 1.58 20.61
N GLU A 106 -4.24 1.27 19.53
CA GLU A 106 -3.85 -0.09 19.11
C GLU A 106 -3.05 -0.91 20.15
N ARG A 107 -2.80 -0.39 21.36
CA ARG A 107 -2.38 -1.17 22.54
C ARG A 107 -3.18 -2.46 22.74
N PHE A 108 -4.40 -2.55 22.20
CA PHE A 108 -5.13 -3.80 22.03
C PHE A 108 -4.78 -4.48 20.70
N GLN A 109 -3.72 -5.30 20.72
CA GLN A 109 -3.19 -6.06 19.57
C GLN A 109 -4.26 -6.86 18.79
N SER A 110 -5.38 -7.22 19.41
CA SER A 110 -6.49 -7.97 18.80
C SER A 110 -7.29 -7.15 17.79
N VAL A 111 -7.57 -5.87 18.10
CA VAL A 111 -8.31 -4.94 17.23
C VAL A 111 -7.44 -4.56 16.03
N ALA A 112 -6.16 -4.32 16.28
CA ALA A 112 -5.15 -4.04 15.26
C ALA A 112 -5.10 -5.13 14.16
N ARG A 113 -5.00 -6.42 14.54
CA ARG A 113 -4.89 -7.55 13.59
C ARG A 113 -6.05 -7.62 12.58
N ALA A 114 -7.27 -7.30 13.01
CA ALA A 114 -8.44 -7.31 12.13
C ALA A 114 -8.33 -6.24 11.03
N TYR A 115 -7.79 -5.06 11.37
CA TYR A 115 -7.58 -3.99 10.41
C TYR A 115 -6.35 -4.21 9.52
N PHE A 116 -5.29 -4.83 10.04
CA PHE A 116 -4.12 -5.21 9.24
C PHE A 116 -4.45 -6.24 8.16
N ARG A 117 -5.44 -7.13 8.40
CA ARG A 117 -5.88 -8.12 7.42
C ARG A 117 -6.24 -7.43 6.09
N SER A 118 -5.61 -7.91 5.02
CA SER A 118 -5.78 -7.43 3.65
C SER A 118 -5.28 -6.00 3.37
N SER A 119 -4.45 -5.42 4.25
CA SER A 119 -3.79 -4.14 3.95
C SER A 119 -2.72 -4.32 2.87
N ASN A 120 -2.71 -3.42 1.88
CA ASN A 120 -1.74 -3.38 0.78
C ASN A 120 -0.52 -2.52 1.12
N ALA A 121 -0.71 -1.48 1.96
CA ALA A 121 0.35 -0.70 2.55
C ALA A 121 0.02 -0.33 4.01
N VAL A 122 1.06 -0.01 4.78
CA VAL A 122 0.98 0.47 6.16
C VAL A 122 1.78 1.75 6.25
N ILE A 123 1.15 2.77 6.82
CA ILE A 123 1.76 4.04 7.16
C ILE A 123 1.93 4.08 8.68
N ILE A 124 3.16 4.20 9.17
CA ILE A 124 3.49 4.28 10.59
C ILE A 124 3.81 5.74 10.92
N ALA A 125 2.86 6.41 11.55
CA ALA A 125 3.01 7.80 11.98
C ALA A 125 3.53 7.86 13.43
N PHE A 126 4.48 8.73 13.69
CA PHE A 126 4.95 8.99 15.05
C PHE A 126 5.29 10.48 15.22
N GLU A 127 5.12 10.96 16.45
CA GLU A 127 5.67 12.22 16.95
C GLU A 127 6.84 11.82 17.86
N PHE A 128 7.91 12.61 17.88
CA PHE A 128 9.09 12.24 18.67
C PHE A 128 8.76 12.30 20.17
N HIS A 129 8.79 11.13 20.85
CA HIS A 129 9.07 10.91 22.29
C HIS A 129 8.92 9.42 22.75
N ASP A 130 8.76 8.41 21.88
CA ASP A 130 8.65 7.00 22.31
C ASP A 130 9.22 6.03 21.25
N GLU A 131 10.18 5.17 21.65
CA GLU A 131 10.92 4.23 20.77
C GLU A 131 10.26 2.83 20.67
N THR A 132 9.09 2.61 21.28
CA THR A 132 8.61 1.26 21.57
C THR A 132 7.41 0.83 20.72
N SER A 133 7.63 0.21 19.55
CA SER A 133 6.85 -0.95 19.03
C SER A 133 7.02 -1.19 17.51
N LEU A 134 7.76 -2.24 17.11
CA LEU A 134 7.93 -2.59 15.68
C LEU A 134 7.94 -4.07 15.31
N ASP A 135 8.03 -4.99 16.27
CA ASP A 135 8.25 -6.40 15.95
C ASP A 135 7.03 -7.14 15.38
N HIS A 136 5.82 -6.56 15.46
CA HIS A 136 4.59 -7.18 14.93
C HIS A 136 4.31 -6.86 13.46
N VAL A 137 4.97 -5.84 12.90
CA VAL A 137 4.70 -5.34 11.55
C VAL A 137 5.46 -6.15 10.48
N ARG A 138 6.60 -6.76 10.85
CA ARG A 138 7.51 -7.52 9.96
C ARG A 138 6.90 -8.77 9.30
N SER A 139 5.76 -9.25 9.80
CA SER A 139 5.13 -10.49 9.31
C SER A 139 4.20 -10.29 8.11
N TYR A 140 3.92 -9.05 7.73
CA TYR A 140 3.04 -8.73 6.61
C TYR A 140 3.86 -8.39 5.37
N ALA A 141 3.50 -8.96 4.24
CA ALA A 141 4.16 -8.66 2.98
C ALA A 141 3.78 -7.27 2.42
N CYS A 142 3.34 -6.27 3.19
CA CYS A 142 2.87 -4.98 2.63
C CYS A 142 4.02 -3.96 2.46
N ILE A 143 3.76 -2.87 1.73
CA ILE A 143 4.68 -1.72 1.71
C ILE A 143 4.58 -0.99 3.04
N HIS A 144 5.73 -0.68 3.65
CA HIS A 144 5.81 0.08 4.90
C HIS A 144 6.36 1.47 4.62
N VAL A 145 5.65 2.49 5.08
CA VAL A 145 6.09 3.89 5.02
C VAL A 145 6.12 4.42 6.45
N VAL A 146 7.29 4.91 6.87
CA VAL A 146 7.55 5.48 8.19
C VAL A 146 7.43 7.00 8.07
N LEU A 147 6.47 7.59 8.77
CA LEU A 147 6.18 9.02 8.75
C LEU A 147 6.60 9.70 10.04
N LEU A 148 7.48 10.69 9.91
CA LEU A 148 7.67 11.67 10.97
C LEU A 148 6.72 12.84 10.78
N LEU A 149 5.94 13.15 11.82
CA LEU A 149 5.06 14.31 11.87
C LEU A 149 5.76 15.44 12.62
N GLN A 150 6.06 16.52 11.91
CA GLN A 150 6.91 17.60 12.44
C GLN A 150 6.14 18.54 13.38
N LYS A 151 6.64 18.70 14.61
CA LYS A 151 6.55 19.94 15.41
C LYS A 151 7.84 20.74 15.15
N GLU A 152 7.72 22.03 14.89
CA GLU A 152 8.87 22.89 14.59
C GLU A 152 9.74 23.10 15.84
N GLU A 153 10.75 22.25 16.08
CA GLU A 153 12.03 22.58 16.75
C GLU A 153 13.00 21.37 16.73
N GLU A 154 14.28 21.65 16.47
CA GLU A 154 15.49 20.76 16.48
C GLU A 154 15.34 19.32 15.94
N LEU A 155 15.51 19.14 14.62
CA LEU A 155 15.14 17.90 13.89
C LEU A 155 16.30 17.04 13.37
N ALA A 156 17.55 17.51 13.40
CA ALA A 156 18.63 16.86 12.66
C ALA A 156 19.00 15.47 13.22
N ASP A 157 19.12 15.36 14.54
CA ASP A 157 19.47 14.08 15.19
C ASP A 157 18.30 13.10 15.14
N TYR A 158 17.06 13.58 15.29
CA TYR A 158 15.86 12.73 15.26
C TYR A 158 15.51 12.24 13.86
N GLU A 159 15.73 13.05 12.82
CA GLU A 159 15.58 12.62 11.43
C GLU A 159 16.54 11.47 11.12
N LYS A 160 17.77 11.50 11.66
CA LYS A 160 18.75 10.42 11.50
C LYS A 160 18.27 9.11 12.14
N GLU A 161 17.70 9.16 13.34
CA GLU A 161 17.15 7.97 14.01
C GLU A 161 15.95 7.39 13.25
N ALA A 162 15.03 8.24 12.80
CA ALA A 162 13.89 7.84 11.98
C ALA A 162 14.31 7.16 10.66
N VAL A 163 15.35 7.70 10.02
CA VAL A 163 15.95 7.12 8.81
C VAL A 163 16.53 5.73 9.10
N GLN A 164 17.29 5.56 10.19
CA GLN A 164 17.82 4.26 10.59
C GLN A 164 16.73 3.24 10.93
N LEU A 165 15.63 3.71 11.53
CA LEU A 165 14.48 2.88 11.84
C LEU A 165 13.80 2.37 10.56
N ALA A 166 13.57 3.26 9.60
CA ALA A 166 12.99 2.91 8.30
C ALA A 166 13.87 1.89 7.55
N GLU A 167 15.20 2.06 7.58
CA GLU A 167 16.13 1.08 6.99
C GLU A 167 16.01 -0.31 7.64
N LYS A 168 15.97 -0.39 8.98
CA LYS A 168 15.78 -1.65 9.72
C LYS A 168 14.43 -2.32 9.44
N LEU A 169 13.46 -1.57 8.96
CA LEU A 169 12.12 -2.05 8.58
C LEU A 169 11.99 -2.31 7.08
N ASN A 170 13.02 -2.04 6.28
CA ASN A 170 12.92 -2.02 4.82
C ASN A 170 11.75 -1.15 4.34
N ALA A 171 11.64 0.04 4.94
CA ALA A 171 10.56 1.00 4.75
C ALA A 171 11.09 2.33 4.19
N GLU A 172 10.21 3.12 3.59
CA GLU A 172 10.55 4.51 3.20
C GLU A 172 10.30 5.47 4.36
N TYR A 173 11.26 6.34 4.67
CA TYR A 173 11.05 7.46 5.59
C TYR A 173 10.49 8.68 4.87
N TRP A 174 9.51 9.34 5.49
CA TRP A 174 8.91 10.58 4.99
C TRP A 174 8.75 11.58 6.12
N ARG A 175 9.37 12.75 5.97
CA ARG A 175 9.13 13.90 6.82
C ARG A 175 7.89 14.65 6.34
N THR A 176 6.88 14.84 7.18
CA THR A 176 5.63 15.50 6.78
C THR A 176 5.13 16.50 7.82
N SER A 177 4.30 17.45 7.38
CA SER A 177 3.57 18.35 8.28
C SER A 177 2.13 18.52 7.82
N ALA A 178 1.17 18.00 8.59
CA ALA A 178 -0.26 18.21 8.32
C ALA A 178 -0.63 19.70 8.40
N LYS A 179 -0.07 20.42 9.38
CA LYS A 179 -0.29 21.85 9.59
C LYS A 179 0.16 22.68 8.39
N ALA A 180 1.42 22.51 7.98
CA ALA A 180 2.00 23.27 6.88
C ALA A 180 1.67 22.69 5.48
N GLY A 181 1.18 21.44 5.41
CA GLY A 181 0.98 20.74 4.14
C GLY A 181 2.26 20.22 3.48
N ILE A 182 3.35 20.10 4.24
CA ILE A 182 4.65 19.67 3.71
C ILE A 182 4.63 18.16 3.46
N ASN A 183 5.00 17.76 2.23
CA ASN A 183 5.16 16.37 1.77
C ASN A 183 3.92 15.47 1.92
N VAL A 184 2.74 16.07 2.15
CA VAL A 184 1.51 15.30 2.40
C VAL A 184 1.02 14.65 1.11
N ASP A 185 0.90 15.42 0.03
CA ASP A 185 0.43 14.91 -1.25
C ASP A 185 1.44 13.94 -1.87
N GLU A 186 2.72 14.28 -1.80
CA GLU A 186 3.82 13.48 -2.35
C GLU A 186 3.87 12.09 -1.69
N MET A 187 3.73 12.03 -0.37
CA MET A 187 3.73 10.78 0.39
C MET A 187 2.53 9.90 0.03
N PHE A 188 1.32 10.45 0.01
CA PHE A 188 0.14 9.65 -0.33
C PHE A 188 0.12 9.22 -1.80
N ASN A 189 0.60 10.08 -2.72
CA ASN A 189 0.76 9.70 -4.14
C ASN A 189 1.78 8.57 -4.30
N ARG A 190 2.89 8.61 -3.55
CA ARG A 190 3.87 7.52 -3.48
C ARG A 190 3.21 6.22 -3.01
N VAL A 191 2.51 6.26 -1.90
CA VAL A 191 1.81 5.10 -1.33
C VAL A 191 0.80 4.53 -2.33
N ALA A 192 0.03 5.38 -2.99
CA ALA A 192 -0.96 4.97 -4.00
C ALA A 192 -0.30 4.17 -5.13
N VAL A 193 0.80 4.68 -5.70
CA VAL A 193 1.51 4.00 -6.79
C VAL A 193 2.12 2.67 -6.33
N LEU A 194 2.77 2.64 -5.18
CA LEU A 194 3.36 1.40 -4.66
C LEU A 194 2.27 0.34 -4.39
N ALA A 195 1.15 0.73 -3.81
CA ALA A 195 0.03 -0.16 -3.53
C ALA A 195 -0.63 -0.67 -4.83
N PHE A 196 -0.80 0.20 -5.82
CA PHE A 196 -1.31 -0.15 -7.15
C PHE A 196 -0.43 -1.21 -7.82
N GLU A 197 0.88 -0.97 -7.92
CA GLU A 197 1.83 -1.92 -8.49
C GLU A 197 1.74 -3.29 -7.82
N ARG A 198 1.73 -3.29 -6.48
CA ARG A 198 1.68 -4.51 -5.69
C ARG A 198 0.43 -5.34 -6.01
N ILE A 199 -0.73 -4.70 -6.15
CA ILE A 199 -1.98 -5.39 -6.47
C ILE A 199 -1.94 -5.95 -7.89
N VAL A 200 -1.51 -5.13 -8.85
CA VAL A 200 -1.51 -5.54 -10.26
C VAL A 200 -0.56 -6.72 -10.47
N LEU A 201 0.67 -6.63 -9.97
CA LEU A 201 1.66 -7.70 -10.10
C LEU A 201 1.18 -9.00 -9.45
N LYS A 202 0.63 -8.94 -8.23
CA LYS A 202 0.07 -10.12 -7.55
C LYS A 202 -1.08 -10.75 -8.32
N GLN A 203 -1.96 -9.95 -8.90
CA GLN A 203 -3.06 -10.45 -9.73
C GLN A 203 -2.54 -11.10 -11.02
N THR A 204 -1.49 -10.53 -11.62
CA THR A 204 -0.85 -11.11 -12.81
C THR A 204 -0.16 -12.44 -12.50
N GLU A 205 0.52 -12.57 -11.36
CA GLU A 205 1.11 -13.84 -10.91
C GLU A 205 0.04 -14.92 -10.74
N VAL A 206 -1.06 -14.62 -10.03
CA VAL A 206 -2.17 -15.56 -9.83
C VAL A 206 -2.78 -15.99 -11.18
N ARG A 207 -2.98 -15.05 -12.12
CA ARG A 207 -3.47 -15.37 -13.47
C ARG A 207 -2.52 -16.30 -14.24
N LYS A 208 -1.21 -16.13 -14.11
CA LYS A 208 -0.21 -17.01 -14.73
C LYS A 208 -0.25 -18.42 -14.15
N THR A 209 -0.39 -18.55 -12.82
CA THR A 209 -0.51 -19.85 -12.15
C THR A 209 -1.76 -20.61 -12.61
N ILE A 210 -2.93 -19.96 -12.64
CA ILE A 210 -4.18 -20.59 -13.09
C ILE A 210 -4.08 -21.10 -14.54
N LYS A 211 -3.53 -20.28 -15.45
CA LYS A 211 -3.34 -20.68 -16.86
C LYS A 211 -2.43 -21.90 -17.03
N LEU A 212 -1.40 -22.03 -16.19
CA LEU A 212 -0.48 -23.19 -16.24
C LEU A 212 -1.15 -24.48 -15.74
N GLU A 213 -1.99 -24.38 -14.71
CA GLU A 213 -2.76 -25.52 -14.18
C GLU A 213 -3.81 -26.02 -15.18
N ASP A 214 -4.49 -25.11 -15.90
CA ASP A 214 -5.47 -25.46 -16.92
C ASP A 214 -4.83 -26.20 -18.11
N ILE A 215 -3.62 -25.80 -18.53
CA ILE A 215 -2.87 -26.45 -19.63
C ILE A 215 -2.36 -27.83 -19.21
N GLY A 216 -2.05 -28.05 -17.92
CA GLY A 216 -1.55 -29.32 -17.39
C GLY A 216 -2.60 -30.44 -17.25
N SER A 217 -3.89 -30.14 -17.41
CA SER A 217 -4.99 -31.10 -17.27
C SER A 217 -5.46 -31.75 -18.60
N GLY A 218 -4.83 -31.41 -19.72
CA GLY A 218 -5.16 -31.93 -21.05
C GLY A 218 -4.66 -33.36 -21.34
N THR A 219 -5.46 -34.36 -20.96
CA THR A 219 -5.65 -35.69 -21.59
C THR A 219 -4.50 -36.30 -22.42
N LEU A 220 -3.82 -37.32 -21.87
CA LEU A 220 -3.22 -38.41 -22.66
C LEU A 220 -4.19 -39.60 -22.65
N SER A 221 -4.97 -39.76 -23.72
CA SER A 221 -5.73 -40.99 -23.97
C SER A 221 -5.30 -41.63 -25.28
N ALA A 222 -5.04 -42.94 -25.16
CA ALA A 222 -5.02 -43.99 -26.18
C ALA A 222 -3.71 -44.26 -26.94
N GLU A 223 -2.92 -45.21 -26.42
CA GLU A 223 -2.34 -46.27 -27.26
C GLU A 223 -2.91 -47.62 -26.83
N SER A 224 -3.87 -48.11 -27.61
CA SER A 224 -4.38 -49.48 -27.55
C SER A 224 -3.31 -50.45 -28.05
N LYS A 225 -2.72 -51.25 -27.16
CA LYS A 225 -1.94 -52.42 -27.54
C LYS A 225 -2.88 -53.47 -28.17
N LYS A 226 -2.76 -53.67 -29.48
CA LYS A 226 -3.21 -54.89 -30.17
C LYS A 226 -2.30 -56.04 -29.74
N THR A 227 -2.78 -56.93 -28.89
CA THR A 227 -2.17 -58.26 -28.70
C THR A 227 -2.87 -59.25 -29.63
N SER A 228 -2.08 -59.77 -30.58
CA SER A 228 -2.41 -60.91 -31.42
C SER A 228 -2.09 -62.23 -30.71
N GLY A 229 -3.02 -63.19 -30.75
CA GLY A 229 -2.69 -64.62 -30.81
C GLY A 229 -3.28 -65.53 -29.71
N GLY A 230 -4.06 -66.52 -30.14
CA GLY A 230 -4.02 -67.88 -29.55
C GLY A 230 -5.33 -68.44 -28.97
N CYS A 231 -5.88 -69.45 -29.64
CA CYS A 231 -7.05 -70.27 -29.27
C CYS A 231 -6.73 -71.48 -28.38
N CYS A 232 -7.80 -72.01 -27.76
CA CYS A 232 -8.06 -73.42 -27.41
C CYS A 232 -7.38 -73.91 -26.11
N THR A 233 -8.00 -74.62 -25.16
CA THR A 233 -9.18 -75.52 -25.06
C THR A 233 -9.92 -75.32 -23.74
#